data_AF-A0A075HPV4-F1
#
_entry.id   AF-A0A075HPV4-F1
#
_cell.length_a   1.000
_cell.length_b   1.000
_cell.length_c   1.000
_cell.angle_alpha   90.00
_cell.angle_beta   90.00
_cell.angle_gamma   90.00
#
_symmetry.space_group_name_H-M   'P 1'
#
loop_
_entity.id
_entity.type
_entity.pdbx_description
1 polymer ?
#
loop_
_entity_poly.entity_id
_entity_poly.type
_entity_poly.pdbx_seq_one_letter_code
_entity_poly.pdbx_strand_id
1 'polypeptide(L)'
;MRETGSWRVLEDPWAGRLELHEEAEVLSNAPKLRLVDANPELWFDEDDLRVMLVGILETRRQKQEEAKTGSTVRSTMLERWAFDSSEAELEMIPTAIPAWIVDHDRGRELLHSRNGRTYEINSAVEP
;
A
#
# COMPACT_ATOMS: atom_id res chain seq x y z
N MET A 1 19.46 -8.82 15.74
CA MET A 1 18.40 -9.85 15.80
C MET A 1 17.55 -9.65 14.56
N ARG A 2 17.32 -10.71 13.76
CA ARG A 2 16.36 -10.64 12.65
C ARG A 2 14.96 -10.90 13.22
N GLU A 3 13.99 -10.14 12.77
CA GLU A 3 12.58 -10.37 13.06
C GLU A 3 11.86 -10.74 11.77
N THR A 4 10.79 -11.52 11.90
CA THR A 4 9.89 -11.84 10.79
C THR A 4 8.55 -11.19 11.06
N GLY A 5 7.84 -10.84 9.98
CA GLY A 5 6.52 -10.24 10.05
C GLY A 5 5.77 -10.48 8.75
N SER A 6 4.48 -10.15 8.77
CA SER A 6 3.63 -10.13 7.59
C SER A 6 3.01 -8.75 7.49
N TRP A 7 3.06 -8.18 6.30
CA TRP A 7 2.51 -6.86 5.99
C TRP A 7 1.63 -7.01 4.77
N ARG A 8 0.54 -6.24 4.73
CA ARG A 8 -0.22 -6.03 3.51
C ARG A 8 0.10 -4.64 2.99
N VAL A 9 0.33 -4.55 1.69
CA VAL A 9 0.46 -3.30 0.97
C VAL A 9 -0.58 -3.26 -0.13
N LEU A 10 -1.06 -2.06 -0.43
CA LEU A 10 -1.97 -1.81 -1.53
C LEU A 10 -1.23 -1.05 -2.62
N GLU A 11 -1.19 -1.65 -3.79
CA GLU A 11 -0.80 -0.98 -5.02
C GLU A 11 -2.02 -0.29 -5.63
N ASP A 12 -1.87 1.00 -5.95
CA ASP A 12 -2.84 1.83 -6.65
C ASP A 12 -2.24 2.25 -8.00
N PRO A 13 -2.57 1.56 -9.11
CA PRO A 13 -2.00 1.85 -10.42
C PRO A 13 -2.50 3.19 -10.98
N TRP A 14 -3.69 3.68 -10.58
CA TRP A 14 -4.16 5.00 -11.01
C TRP A 14 -3.36 6.12 -10.34
N ALA A 15 -3.07 5.99 -9.05
CA ALA A 15 -2.26 6.96 -8.31
C ALA A 15 -0.74 6.76 -8.45
N GLY A 16 -0.29 5.65 -9.04
CA GLY A 16 1.13 5.27 -9.11
C GLY A 16 1.75 5.19 -7.72
N ARG A 17 1.10 4.50 -6.78
CA ARG A 17 1.52 4.47 -5.38
C ARG A 17 1.41 3.08 -4.77
N LEU A 18 2.34 2.78 -3.88
CA LEU A 18 2.31 1.63 -2.97
C LEU A 18 2.21 2.15 -1.54
N GLU A 19 1.27 1.63 -0.73
CA GLU A 19 1.10 2.04 0.66
C GLU A 19 0.76 0.87 1.58
N LEU A 20 1.10 1.00 2.87
CA LEU A 20 0.71 0.02 3.88
C LEU A 20 -0.82 -0.05 3.96
N HIS A 21 -1.37 -1.25 3.99
CA HIS A 21 -2.81 -1.48 4.03
C HIS A 21 -3.20 -2.23 5.29
N GLU A 22 -4.06 -1.62 6.10
CA GLU A 22 -4.57 -2.24 7.31
C GLU A 22 -5.83 -3.06 7.03
N GLU A 23 -6.01 -4.16 7.74
CA GLU A 23 -7.18 -5.04 7.56
C GLU A 23 -8.51 -4.33 7.86
N ALA A 24 -8.50 -3.30 8.70
CA ALA A 24 -9.65 -2.45 8.98
C ALA A 24 -10.13 -1.62 7.78
N GLU A 25 -9.29 -1.43 6.76
CA GLU A 25 -9.66 -0.73 5.52
C GLU A 25 -10.41 -1.65 4.53
N VAL A 26 -10.48 -2.96 4.80
CA VAL A 26 -11.16 -3.93 3.93
C VAL A 26 -12.66 -3.92 4.20
N LEU A 27 -13.45 -3.72 3.14
CA LEU A 27 -14.91 -3.81 3.22
C LEU A 27 -15.36 -5.27 3.31
N SER A 28 -15.83 -5.70 4.49
CA SER A 28 -16.26 -7.09 4.73
C SER A 28 -17.45 -7.52 3.88
N ASN A 29 -18.27 -6.57 3.40
CA ASN A 29 -19.45 -6.81 2.56
C ASN A 29 -19.37 -5.94 1.30
N ALA A 30 -18.36 -6.20 0.47
CA ALA A 30 -18.22 -5.47 -0.79
C ALA A 30 -19.42 -5.74 -1.72
N PRO A 31 -20.08 -4.69 -2.25
CA PRO A 31 -21.14 -4.87 -3.23
C PRO A 31 -20.57 -5.47 -4.53
N LYS A 32 -21.39 -6.25 -5.24
CA LYS A 32 -21.03 -6.74 -6.59
C LYS A 32 -21.10 -5.57 -7.56
N LEU A 33 -19.97 -4.93 -7.80
CA LEU A 33 -19.83 -3.81 -8.73
C LEU A 33 -19.10 -4.24 -10.00
N ARG A 34 -19.19 -3.40 -11.03
CA ARG A 34 -18.38 -3.53 -12.25
C ARG A 34 -16.91 -3.28 -11.90
N LEU A 35 -16.02 -4.15 -12.38
CA LEU A 35 -14.58 -3.94 -12.30
C LEU A 35 -14.11 -3.12 -13.51
N VAL A 36 -13.15 -2.24 -13.26
CA VAL A 36 -12.46 -1.47 -14.29
C VAL A 36 -10.98 -1.71 -14.07
N ASP A 37 -10.33 -2.35 -15.03
CA ASP A 37 -8.90 -2.61 -14.95
C ASP A 37 -8.12 -1.34 -15.31
N ALA A 38 -7.04 -1.09 -14.58
CA ALA A 38 -6.07 -0.07 -14.96
C ALA A 38 -5.32 -0.51 -16.23
N ASN A 39 -4.73 0.45 -16.94
CA ASN A 39 -3.79 0.12 -18.02
C ASN A 39 -2.66 -0.76 -17.44
N PRO A 40 -2.35 -1.94 -18.04
CA PRO A 40 -1.26 -2.80 -17.60
C PRO A 40 0.09 -2.10 -17.41
N GLU A 41 0.36 -1.03 -18.17
CA GLU A 41 1.59 -0.24 -18.08
C GLU A 41 1.70 0.62 -16.81
N LEU A 42 0.60 0.78 -16.05
CA LEU A 42 0.58 1.55 -14.80
C LEU A 42 0.95 0.71 -13.57
N TRP A 43 1.05 -0.61 -13.71
CA TRP A 43 1.44 -1.50 -12.63
C TRP A 43 2.95 -1.49 -12.47
N PHE A 44 3.41 -1.55 -11.22
CA PHE A 44 4.82 -1.68 -10.90
C PHE A 44 5.32 -3.09 -11.23
N ASP A 45 6.55 -3.17 -11.70
CA ASP A 45 7.24 -4.46 -11.76
C ASP A 45 7.73 -4.89 -10.37
N GLU A 46 8.19 -6.14 -10.27
CA GLU A 46 8.62 -6.70 -9.00
C GLU A 46 9.85 -5.98 -8.42
N ASP A 47 10.75 -5.46 -9.27
CA ASP A 47 11.95 -4.75 -8.82
C ASP A 47 11.57 -3.40 -8.19
N ASP A 48 10.68 -2.65 -8.84
CA ASP A 48 10.11 -1.41 -8.32
C ASP A 48 9.37 -1.65 -6.99
N LEU A 49 8.53 -2.70 -6.92
CA LEU A 49 7.85 -3.09 -5.68
C LEU A 49 8.85 -3.35 -4.56
N ARG A 50 9.89 -4.16 -4.80
CA ARG A 50 10.90 -4.49 -3.79
C ARG A 50 11.65 -3.25 -3.30
N VAL A 51 11.95 -2.29 -4.17
CA VAL A 51 12.58 -1.02 -3.80
C VAL A 51 11.64 -0.17 -2.94
N MET A 52 10.38 -0.02 -3.35
CA MET A 52 9.39 0.76 -2.59
C MET A 52 9.09 0.16 -1.21
N LEU A 53 9.01 -1.17 -1.12
CA LEU A 53 8.76 -1.88 0.14
C LEU A 53 9.81 -1.58 1.21
N VAL A 54 11.08 -1.43 0.83
CA VAL A 54 12.14 -1.03 1.77
C VAL A 54 11.81 0.32 2.43
N GLY A 55 11.32 1.28 1.64
CA GLY A 55 10.93 2.59 2.15
C GLY A 55 9.67 2.56 3.02
N ILE A 56 8.69 1.72 2.67
CA ILE A 56 7.40 1.64 3.38
C ILE A 56 7.53 0.89 4.71
N LEU A 57 8.33 -0.18 4.75
CA LEU A 57 8.41 -1.10 5.88
C LEU A 57 9.56 -0.79 6.85
N GLU A 58 10.42 0.16 6.52
CA GLU A 58 11.43 0.65 7.45
C GLU A 58 10.78 1.34 8.65
N THR A 59 11.22 0.98 9.86
CA THR A 59 10.70 1.54 11.10
C THR A 59 11.80 1.91 12.08
N ARG A 60 11.50 2.87 12.96
CA ARG A 60 12.39 3.29 14.05
C ARG A 60 11.75 2.90 15.37
N ARG A 61 12.41 2.04 16.13
CA ARG A 61 11.88 1.51 17.40
C ARG A 61 12.85 1.79 18.53
N GLN A 62 12.31 2.13 19.70
CA GLN A 62 13.10 2.26 20.90
C GLN A 62 13.49 0.86 21.40
N LYS A 63 14.75 0.66 21.74
CA LYS A 63 15.18 -0.58 22.38
C LYS A 63 14.54 -0.66 23.77
N GLN A 64 13.85 -1.75 24.09
CA GLN A 64 13.57 -2.08 25.48
C GLN A 64 14.92 -2.41 26.14
N GLU A 65 15.59 -1.40 26.68
CA GLU A 65 16.66 -1.66 27.64
C GLU A 65 16.00 -2.22 28.91
N GLU A 66 16.37 -3.44 29.32
CA GLU A 66 16.14 -3.89 30.68
C GLU A 66 16.70 -2.81 31.60
N ALA A 67 15.83 -2.18 32.40
CA ALA A 67 16.23 -1.10 33.27
C ALA A 67 17.37 -1.60 34.16
N LYS A 68 18.60 -1.10 33.93
CA LYS A 68 19.73 -1.37 34.82
C LYS A 68 19.31 -0.91 36.22
N THR A 69 19.18 -1.85 37.15
CA THR A 69 18.78 -1.60 38.53
C THR A 69 19.63 -0.47 39.12
N GLY A 70 19.03 0.70 39.36
CA GLY A 70 19.71 1.89 39.92
C GLY A 70 19.90 3.09 38.97
N SER A 71 19.60 2.97 37.67
CA SER A 71 19.60 4.12 36.75
C SER A 71 18.21 4.75 36.64
N THR A 72 18.10 6.05 36.92
CA THR A 72 16.85 6.84 36.73
C THR A 72 16.68 7.33 35.27
N VAL A 73 17.73 7.21 34.45
CA VAL A 73 17.73 7.69 33.06
C VAL A 73 17.38 6.53 32.14
N ARG A 74 16.23 6.64 31.47
CA ARG A 74 15.84 5.79 30.34
C ARG A 74 16.33 6.45 29.05
N SER A 75 17.25 5.79 28.33
CA SER A 75 17.68 6.25 27.01
C SER A 75 16.50 6.20 26.02
N THR A 76 16.30 7.25 25.23
CA THR A 76 15.26 7.34 24.17
C THR A 76 15.84 7.07 22.77
N MET A 77 17.02 6.46 22.69
CA MET A 77 17.66 6.17 21.39
C MET A 77 16.78 5.21 20.58
N LEU A 78 16.42 5.64 19.36
CA LEU A 78 15.72 4.80 18.39
C LEU A 78 16.73 4.06 17.53
N GLU A 79 16.55 2.76 17.40
CA GLU A 79 17.29 1.93 16.45
C GLU A 79 16.46 1.80 15.15
N ARG A 80 17.15 1.80 14.00
CA ARG A 80 16.55 1.62 12.68
C ARG A 80 16.43 0.13 12.39
N TRP A 81 15.22 -0.30 12.04
CA TRP A 81 14.91 -1.64 11.56
C TRP A 81 14.65 -1.54 10.06
N ALA A 82 15.61 -2.04 9.28
CA ALA A 82 15.52 -2.06 7.83
C ALA A 82 14.83 -3.35 7.36
N PHE A 83 13.94 -3.21 6.40
CA PHE A 83 13.30 -4.34 5.73
C PHE A 83 14.27 -4.98 4.72
N ASP A 84 14.40 -6.30 4.77
CA ASP A 84 15.20 -7.08 3.82
C ASP A 84 14.27 -7.60 2.71
N SER A 85 14.18 -6.85 1.61
CA SER A 85 13.31 -7.23 0.49
C SER A 85 13.81 -8.42 -0.32
N SER A 86 15.07 -8.84 -0.14
CA SER A 86 15.65 -9.95 -0.91
C SER A 86 15.20 -11.32 -0.38
N GLU A 87 14.96 -11.42 0.92
CA GLU A 87 14.48 -12.64 1.58
C GLU A 87 12.94 -12.66 1.71
N ALA A 88 12.24 -11.63 1.23
CA ALA A 88 10.79 -11.50 1.35
C ALA A 88 10.04 -12.29 0.26
N GLU A 89 9.07 -13.09 0.71
CA GLU A 89 8.06 -13.72 -0.14
C GLU A 89 6.93 -12.73 -0.43
N LEU A 90 6.60 -12.55 -1.72
CA LEU A 90 5.54 -11.66 -2.18
C LEU A 90 4.36 -12.51 -2.69
N GLU A 91 3.17 -12.26 -2.14
CA GLU A 91 1.92 -12.89 -2.58
C GLU A 91 0.97 -11.80 -3.08
N MET A 92 0.49 -11.95 -4.31
CA MET A 92 -0.47 -11.01 -4.91
C MET A 92 -1.90 -11.45 -4.56
N ILE A 93 -2.62 -10.58 -3.86
CA ILE A 93 -4.02 -10.79 -3.47
C ILE A 93 -4.90 -9.86 -4.31
N PRO A 94 -5.86 -10.38 -5.09
CA PRO A 94 -6.79 -9.54 -5.85
C PRO A 94 -7.58 -8.60 -4.92
N THR A 95 -7.53 -7.31 -5.21
CA THR A 95 -8.23 -6.27 -4.46
C THR A 95 -8.78 -5.22 -5.41
N ALA A 96 -9.80 -4.50 -4.98
CA ALA A 96 -10.42 -3.44 -5.76
C ALA A 96 -10.58 -2.18 -4.91
N ILE A 97 -10.20 -1.05 -5.48
CA ILE A 97 -10.40 0.26 -4.86
C ILE A 97 -11.76 0.80 -5.33
N PRO A 98 -12.67 1.17 -4.41
CA PRO A 98 -13.94 1.77 -4.80
C PRO A 98 -13.73 3.05 -5.62
N ALA A 99 -14.58 3.28 -6.61
CA ALA A 99 -14.56 4.48 -7.42
C ALA A 99 -15.94 4.76 -8.01
N TRP A 100 -16.13 5.98 -8.51
CA TRP A 100 -17.34 6.38 -9.23
C TRP A 100 -17.00 6.75 -10.66
N ILE A 101 -17.88 6.41 -11.58
CA ILE A 101 -17.84 6.95 -12.94
C ILE A 101 -18.57 8.29 -12.90
N VAL A 102 -17.91 9.35 -13.33
CA VAL A 102 -18.51 10.68 -13.44
C VAL A 102 -18.62 11.04 -14.92
N ASP A 103 -19.84 11.36 -15.35
CA ASP A 103 -20.14 11.85 -16.68
C ASP A 103 -20.22 13.39 -16.65
N HIS A 104 -19.50 14.05 -17.55
CA HIS A 104 -19.51 15.50 -17.72
C HIS A 104 -19.27 15.91 -19.18
N ASP A 105 -19.38 17.20 -19.50
CA ASP A 105 -19.30 17.73 -20.87
C ASP A 105 -18.03 17.32 -21.65
N ARG A 106 -16.94 16.97 -20.96
CA ARG A 106 -15.66 16.58 -21.56
C ARG A 106 -15.46 15.07 -21.72
N GLY A 107 -16.45 14.26 -21.35
CA GLY A 107 -16.35 12.80 -21.37
C GLY A 107 -16.63 12.16 -20.01
N ARG A 108 -16.08 10.96 -19.82
CA ARG A 108 -16.31 10.10 -18.67
C ARG A 108 -14.99 9.83 -17.96
N GLU A 109 -14.96 10.04 -16.65
CA GLU A 109 -13.77 9.86 -15.82
C GLU A 109 -14.06 8.99 -14.59
N LEU A 110 -13.02 8.35 -14.03
CA LEU A 110 -13.08 7.60 -12.79
C LEU A 110 -12.69 8.50 -11.63
N LEU A 111 -13.63 8.78 -10.72
CA LEU A 111 -13.39 9.47 -9.46
C LEU A 111 -12.93 8.47 -8.40
N HIS A 112 -11.69 8.59 -7.97
CA HIS A 112 -11.02 7.66 -7.07
C HIS A 112 -11.38 7.91 -5.60
N SER A 113 -11.87 6.89 -4.88
CA SER A 113 -12.41 7.08 -3.52
C SER A 113 -11.38 7.44 -2.46
N ARG A 114 -10.13 6.96 -2.56
CA ARG A 114 -9.09 7.20 -1.53
C ARG A 114 -8.46 8.59 -1.63
N ASN A 115 -8.46 9.20 -2.83
CA ASN A 115 -7.69 10.43 -3.07
C ASN A 115 -8.50 11.58 -3.72
N GLY A 116 -9.73 11.33 -4.16
CA GLY A 116 -10.64 12.33 -4.74
C GLY A 116 -10.23 12.87 -6.12
N ARG A 117 -9.21 12.30 -6.77
CA ARG A 117 -8.79 12.67 -8.13
C ARG A 117 -9.60 11.92 -9.17
N THR A 118 -9.67 12.51 -10.36
CA THR A 118 -10.24 11.85 -11.54
C THR A 118 -9.15 11.30 -12.44
N TYR A 119 -9.46 10.17 -13.09
CA TYR A 119 -8.57 9.47 -14.01
C TYR A 119 -9.32 9.13 -15.29
N GLU A 120 -8.63 9.21 -16.43
CA GLU A 120 -9.21 8.76 -17.70
C GLU A 120 -9.50 7.26 -17.66
N ILE A 121 -10.69 6.88 -18.12
CA ILE A 121 -11.06 5.48 -18.28
C ILE A 121 -10.78 5.12 -19.73
N ASN A 122 -9.94 4.11 -19.98
CA ASN A 122 -9.77 3.59 -21.33
C ASN A 122 -11.12 3.05 -21.83
N SER A 123 -11.76 3.78 -22.74
CA SER A 123 -13.06 3.43 -23.35
C SER A 123 -13.03 2.15 -24.18
N ALA A 124 -11.85 1.52 -24.34
CA ALA A 124 -11.64 0.31 -25.11
C ALA A 124 -11.98 -0.99 -24.34
N VAL A 125 -12.32 -0.89 -23.06
CA VAL A 125 -12.80 -2.02 -22.24
C VAL A 125 -14.28 -1.81 -21.92
N GLU A 126 -15.09 -1.71 -22.98
CA GLU A 126 -16.53 -1.93 -22.86
C GLU A 126 -16.81 -3.44 -23.06
N PRO A 127 -17.53 -4.11 -22.14
CA PRO A 127 -18.10 -5.43 -22.41
C PRO A 127 -19.27 -5.35 -23.40
#